data_AF-A0A6M2E5E3-F1
#
_entry.id   AF-A0A6M2E5E3-F1
#
_cell.length_a   1.000
_cell.length_b   1.000
_cell.length_c   1.000
_cell.angle_alpha   90.00
_cell.angle_beta   90.00
_cell.angle_gamma   90.00
#
_symmetry.space_group_name_H-M   'P 1'
#
loop_
_entity.id
_entity.type
_entity.pdbx_description
1 polymer ?
#
loop_
_entity_poly.entity_id
_entity_poly.type
_entity_poly.pdbx_seq_one_letter_code
_entity_poly.pdbx_strand_id
1 'polypeptide(L)'
;MRTSELCVIIALWIFAVGTPQAPADASRAPKVAVTTHAKVTRTPKMTATSNSSNVCNTKACKDRAKYITASLNKNYNPCESFYDHVCQNWIFFNPIPDDKSSTSVLGEIDDELTENLKLIFENGTYKNENQNATDKVLASYKNCINTSIPEKTQFYAFYDVLKRIGGEYWPVWPPPRTREVLPTWDQLYTRIHAEFAVNLLLVIGVDKDPKNVSDKIISSDLQPNQNCICSENGARKAQSLR
;
A
#
# COMPACT_ATOMS: atom_id res chain seq x y z
N MET A 1 -42.19 -26.82 -13.66
CA MET A 1 -41.10 -26.90 -14.66
C MET A 1 -39.92 -27.57 -13.98
N ARG A 2 -39.40 -28.63 -14.60
CA ARG A 2 -38.62 -29.70 -13.98
C ARG A 2 -37.19 -29.27 -13.65
N THR A 3 -36.69 -29.78 -12.53
CA THR A 3 -35.32 -29.72 -11.98
C THR A 3 -34.23 -30.32 -12.89
N SER A 4 -34.58 -30.77 -14.10
CA SER A 4 -33.66 -31.33 -15.10
C SER A 4 -33.03 -30.28 -16.03
N GLU A 5 -33.60 -29.07 -16.12
CA GLU A 5 -33.10 -28.00 -17.03
C GLU A 5 -31.94 -27.19 -16.42
N LEU A 6 -31.83 -27.14 -15.08
CA LEU A 6 -30.78 -26.38 -14.38
C LEU A 6 -29.39 -27.03 -14.43
N CYS A 7 -29.31 -28.36 -14.61
CA CYS A 7 -28.02 -29.05 -14.69
C CYS A 7 -27.35 -28.94 -16.07
N VAL A 8 -28.10 -28.63 -17.14
CA VAL A 8 -27.56 -28.58 -18.51
C VAL A 8 -26.85 -27.25 -18.79
N ILE A 9 -27.26 -26.16 -18.13
CA ILE A 9 -26.65 -24.82 -18.32
C ILE A 9 -25.29 -24.70 -17.62
N ILE A 10 -25.08 -25.43 -16.51
CA ILE A 10 -23.81 -25.40 -15.76
C ILE A 10 -22.70 -26.22 -16.47
N ALA A 11 -23.05 -27.21 -17.29
CA ALA A 11 -22.08 -28.03 -18.01
C ALA A 11 -21.47 -27.35 -19.26
N LEU A 12 -22.08 -26.27 -19.78
CA LEU A 12 -21.61 -25.59 -21.00
C LEU A 12 -20.62 -24.44 -20.75
N TRP A 13 -20.35 -24.07 -19.49
CA TRP A 13 -19.31 -23.08 -19.16
C TRP A 13 -17.93 -23.68 -18.84
N ILE A 14 -17.83 -25.01 -18.73
CA ILE A 14 -16.56 -25.68 -18.36
C ILE A 14 -15.71 -26.05 -19.59
N PHE A 15 -16.22 -25.91 -20.83
CA PHE A 15 -15.50 -26.30 -22.05
C PHE A 15 -15.07 -25.14 -22.98
N ALA A 16 -15.14 -23.87 -22.56
CA ALA A 16 -14.81 -22.72 -23.41
C ALA A 16 -13.60 -21.89 -22.95
N VAL A 17 -12.65 -22.46 -22.20
CA VAL A 17 -11.37 -21.80 -21.91
C VAL A 17 -10.22 -22.77 -22.14
N GLY A 18 -9.46 -22.54 -23.22
CA GLY A 18 -8.10 -23.09 -23.36
C GLY A 18 -7.83 -23.83 -24.66
N THR A 19 -7.66 -23.11 -25.76
CA THR A 19 -6.68 -23.53 -26.78
C THR A 19 -5.43 -22.68 -26.61
N PRO A 20 -4.23 -23.28 -26.49
CA PRO A 20 -2.99 -22.52 -26.40
C PRO A 20 -2.65 -21.95 -27.79
N GLN A 21 -2.76 -20.63 -27.94
CA GLN A 21 -2.19 -19.93 -29.07
C GLN A 21 -0.66 -19.82 -28.89
N ALA A 22 0.03 -20.25 -29.94
CA ALA A 22 1.48 -20.19 -30.14
C ALA A 22 2.04 -18.76 -29.95
N PRO A 23 3.34 -18.62 -29.62
CA PRO A 23 3.95 -17.33 -29.38
C PRO A 23 3.96 -16.50 -30.67
N ALA A 24 3.29 -15.35 -30.63
CA ALA A 24 3.42 -14.33 -31.66
C ALA A 24 4.81 -13.70 -31.56
N ASP A 25 5.50 -13.67 -32.71
CA ASP A 25 6.80 -13.07 -32.93
C ASP A 25 6.92 -11.66 -32.34
N ALA A 26 7.92 -11.47 -31.48
CA ALA A 26 8.37 -10.18 -31.02
C ALA A 26 9.01 -9.41 -32.19
N SER A 27 8.18 -8.67 -32.94
CA SER A 27 8.65 -7.71 -33.93
C SER A 27 9.41 -6.57 -33.22
N ARG A 28 10.73 -6.67 -33.33
CA ARG A 28 11.77 -5.64 -33.28
C ARG A 28 11.26 -4.20 -33.21
N ALA A 29 11.33 -3.59 -32.02
CA ALA A 29 11.22 -2.14 -31.86
C ALA A 29 12.37 -1.43 -32.63
N PRO A 30 12.12 -0.30 -33.30
CA PRO A 30 13.17 0.45 -33.98
C PRO A 30 14.16 1.00 -32.94
N LYS A 31 15.46 0.79 -33.21
CA LYS A 31 16.56 1.35 -32.42
C LYS A 31 16.48 2.88 -32.48
N VAL A 32 16.09 3.51 -31.38
CA VAL A 32 16.28 4.95 -31.20
C VAL A 32 17.78 5.20 -31.17
N ALA A 33 18.28 5.99 -32.12
CA ALA A 33 19.67 6.41 -32.17
C ALA A 33 19.98 7.21 -30.90
N VAL A 34 20.89 6.70 -30.08
CA VAL A 34 21.46 7.43 -28.94
C VAL A 34 22.36 8.51 -29.52
N THR A 35 21.85 9.74 -29.59
CA THR A 35 22.65 10.90 -29.93
C THR A 35 23.63 11.15 -28.78
N THR A 36 24.92 10.97 -29.05
CA THR A 36 26.02 11.31 -28.13
C THR A 36 25.87 12.74 -27.62
N HIS A 37 25.81 12.92 -26.30
CA HIS A 37 25.88 14.24 -25.68
C HIS A 37 27.22 14.90 -26.01
N ALA A 38 27.22 15.83 -26.97
CA ALA A 38 28.33 16.74 -27.17
C ALA A 38 28.53 17.58 -25.90
N LYS A 39 29.72 17.49 -25.30
CA LYS A 39 30.12 18.27 -24.13
C LYS A 39 30.25 19.73 -24.54
N VAL A 40 29.18 20.50 -24.39
CA VAL A 40 29.19 21.96 -24.57
C VAL A 40 29.78 22.59 -23.31
N THR A 41 31.11 22.72 -23.29
CA THR A 41 31.80 23.59 -22.32
C THR A 41 31.55 25.03 -22.75
N ARG A 42 30.47 25.65 -22.27
CA ARG A 42 30.33 27.11 -22.27
C ARG A 42 30.72 27.63 -20.90
N THR A 43 31.93 28.15 -20.78
CA THR A 43 32.30 29.11 -19.72
C THR A 43 32.05 30.52 -20.24
N PRO A 44 31.01 31.24 -19.78
CA PRO A 44 30.99 32.68 -19.86
C PRO A 44 31.59 33.27 -18.59
N LYS A 45 32.78 33.83 -18.79
CA LYS A 45 33.43 34.92 -18.06
C LYS A 45 32.48 35.68 -17.13
N MET A 46 32.75 35.61 -15.83
CA MET A 46 32.06 36.37 -14.79
C MET A 46 32.52 37.83 -14.86
N THR A 47 31.90 38.61 -15.74
CA THR A 47 31.95 40.07 -15.65
C THR A 47 30.93 40.51 -14.61
N ALA A 48 31.41 40.95 -13.46
CA ALA A 48 30.63 41.65 -12.45
C ALA A 48 30.16 42.98 -13.02
N THR A 49 28.92 43.02 -13.50
CA THR A 49 28.18 44.26 -13.74
C THR A 49 26.99 44.25 -12.79
N SER A 50 27.01 45.17 -11.83
CA SER A 50 25.92 45.34 -10.88
C SER A 50 24.67 45.91 -11.55
N ASN A 51 23.52 45.62 -10.95
CA ASN A 51 22.20 46.22 -11.17
C ASN A 51 21.33 45.68 -12.32
N SER A 52 20.89 44.44 -12.16
CA SER A 52 19.48 44.15 -11.83
C SER A 52 19.45 42.76 -11.19
N SER A 53 18.82 42.64 -10.02
CA SER A 53 18.80 41.38 -9.29
C SER A 53 18.13 40.30 -10.14
N ASN A 54 18.80 39.17 -10.38
CA ASN A 54 18.22 37.95 -10.97
C ASN A 54 17.19 37.30 -10.00
N VAL A 55 16.30 38.11 -9.43
CA VAL A 55 15.31 37.72 -8.43
C VAL A 55 14.00 37.43 -9.16
N CYS A 56 13.50 36.22 -8.94
CA CYS A 56 12.22 35.80 -9.50
C CYS A 56 11.07 36.60 -8.87
N ASN A 57 10.20 37.18 -9.70
CA ASN A 57 9.06 38.00 -9.26
C ASN A 57 7.70 37.39 -9.62
N THR A 58 7.66 36.15 -10.09
CA THR A 58 6.40 35.45 -10.40
C THR A 58 5.60 35.21 -9.12
N LYS A 59 4.28 35.02 -9.26
CA LYS A 59 3.39 34.70 -8.13
C LYS A 59 3.89 33.47 -7.36
N ALA A 60 4.23 32.40 -8.08
CA ALA A 60 4.75 31.16 -7.49
C ALA A 60 6.02 31.40 -6.64
N CYS A 61 6.97 32.22 -7.14
CA CYS A 61 8.18 32.56 -6.39
C CYS A 61 7.86 33.36 -5.12
N LYS A 62 6.95 34.33 -5.19
CA LYS A 62 6.54 35.13 -4.03
C LYS A 62 5.82 34.29 -2.97
N ASP A 63 4.90 33.44 -3.40
CA ASP A 63 4.16 32.55 -2.50
C ASP A 63 5.10 31.57 -1.80
N ARG A 64 6.03 30.97 -2.55
CA ARG A 64 7.01 30.04 -1.97
C ARG A 64 7.99 30.73 -1.04
N ALA A 65 8.48 31.92 -1.42
CA ALA A 65 9.35 32.71 -0.55
C ALA A 65 8.67 33.09 0.77
N LYS A 66 7.38 33.45 0.72
CA LYS A 66 6.56 33.72 1.92
C LYS A 66 6.46 32.49 2.82
N TYR A 67 6.13 31.32 2.25
CA TYR A 67 6.04 30.07 3.00
C TYR A 67 7.37 29.69 3.68
N ILE A 68 8.48 29.73 2.93
CA ILE A 68 9.82 29.44 3.48
C ILE A 68 10.14 30.40 4.61
N THR A 69 9.98 31.71 4.38
CA THR A 69 10.32 32.73 5.38
C THR A 69 9.48 32.62 6.64
N ALA A 70 8.20 32.24 6.53
CA ALA A 70 7.33 32.02 7.68
C ALA A 70 7.76 30.81 8.54
N SER A 71 8.40 29.81 7.93
CA SER A 71 8.89 28.60 8.60
C SER A 71 10.21 28.83 9.35
N LEU A 72 11.00 29.81 8.94
CA LEU A 72 12.30 30.13 9.54
C LEU A 72 12.14 30.75 10.95
N ASN A 73 12.96 30.29 11.89
CA ASN A 73 13.15 30.91 13.19
C ASN A 73 14.57 31.48 13.33
N LYS A 74 14.69 32.81 13.19
CA LYS A 74 15.96 33.53 13.20
C LYS A 74 16.63 33.61 14.58
N ASN A 75 15.98 33.15 15.64
CA ASN A 75 16.58 33.06 16.97
C ASN A 75 17.57 31.89 17.08
N TYR A 76 17.48 30.90 16.18
CA TYR A 76 18.42 29.79 16.10
C TYR A 76 19.50 30.09 15.06
N ASN A 77 20.76 29.88 15.44
CA ASN A 77 21.89 29.97 14.52
C ASN A 77 21.89 28.76 13.58
N PRO A 78 21.82 28.94 12.24
CA PRO A 78 21.79 27.82 11.30
C PRO A 78 23.05 26.95 11.32
N CYS A 79 24.19 27.47 11.79
CA CYS A 79 25.43 26.70 11.93
C CYS A 79 25.43 25.81 13.18
N GLU A 80 24.54 26.06 14.14
CA GLU A 80 24.40 25.27 15.37
C GLU A 80 23.27 24.25 15.24
N SER A 81 22.09 24.71 14.79
CA SER A 81 20.96 23.83 14.47
C SER A 81 20.23 24.35 13.24
N PHE A 82 20.56 23.76 12.09
CA PHE A 82 19.86 24.07 10.84
C PHE A 82 18.37 23.71 10.92
N TYR A 83 18.05 22.61 11.60
CA TYR A 83 16.67 22.15 11.77
C TYR A 83 15.81 23.19 12.52
N ASP A 84 16.28 23.67 13.67
CA ASP A 84 15.52 24.66 14.45
C ASP A 84 15.45 26.00 13.71
N HIS A 85 16.52 26.36 13.00
CA HIS A 85 16.50 27.56 12.16
C HIS A 85 15.44 27.50 11.06
N VAL A 86 15.21 26.34 10.43
CA VAL A 86 14.32 26.25 9.25
C VAL A 86 12.92 25.71 9.52
N CYS A 87 12.73 24.97 10.61
CA CYS A 87 11.47 24.27 10.90
C CYS A 87 10.76 24.77 12.16
N GLN A 88 11.45 25.42 13.10
CA GLN A 88 10.88 25.64 14.44
C GLN A 88 9.58 26.48 14.43
N ASN A 89 9.47 27.48 13.55
CA ASN A 89 8.23 28.23 13.42
C ASN A 89 7.14 27.41 12.70
N TRP A 90 7.49 26.58 11.71
CA TRP A 90 6.54 25.69 11.07
C TRP A 90 5.93 24.71 12.09
N ILE A 91 6.75 24.12 12.98
CA ILE A 91 6.28 23.22 14.05
C ILE A 91 5.33 23.95 15.00
N PHE A 92 5.63 25.20 15.35
CA PHE A 92 4.78 25.99 16.23
C PHE A 92 3.38 26.27 15.63
N PHE A 93 3.31 26.53 14.33
CA PHE A 93 2.04 26.82 13.65
C PHE A 93 1.29 25.58 13.14
N ASN A 94 1.93 24.41 13.13
CA ASN A 94 1.33 23.15 12.70
C ASN A 94 1.45 22.12 13.82
N PRO A 95 0.65 22.24 14.90
CA PRO A 95 0.60 21.23 15.94
C PRO A 95 0.04 19.91 15.37
N ILE A 96 0.36 18.80 16.03
CA ILE A 96 -0.17 17.48 15.66
C ILE A 96 -1.68 17.45 15.99
N PRO A 97 -2.55 17.20 15.00
CA PRO A 97 -3.99 17.03 15.24
C PRO A 97 -4.32 15.79 16.09
N ASP A 98 -5.48 15.77 16.73
CA ASP A 98 -5.90 14.67 17.64
C ASP A 98 -6.03 13.30 16.95
N ASP A 99 -6.31 13.29 15.65
CA ASP A 99 -6.44 12.08 14.83
C ASP A 99 -5.09 11.57 14.28
N LYS A 100 -3.98 12.22 14.63
CA LYS A 100 -2.65 11.92 14.09
C LYS A 100 -1.60 11.71 15.17
N SER A 101 -0.62 10.87 14.85
CA SER A 101 0.56 10.66 15.70
C SER A 101 1.72 11.59 15.34
N SER A 102 1.68 12.23 14.17
CA SER A 102 2.71 13.15 13.69
C SER A 102 2.14 14.10 12.63
N THR A 103 2.84 15.21 12.41
CA THR A 103 2.54 16.15 11.33
C THR A 103 3.83 16.48 10.57
N SER A 104 3.70 16.63 9.25
CA SER A 104 4.81 16.98 8.37
C SER A 104 4.28 17.63 7.10
N VAL A 105 5.16 18.31 6.37
CA VAL A 105 4.81 18.90 5.06
C VAL A 105 4.35 17.84 4.05
N LEU A 106 4.91 16.62 4.09
CA LEU A 106 4.43 15.53 3.23
C LEU A 106 3.07 15.03 3.70
N GLY A 107 2.83 14.99 5.01
CA GLY A 107 1.53 14.66 5.59
C GLY A 107 0.44 15.63 5.14
N GLU A 108 0.72 16.94 5.12
CA GLU A 108 -0.23 17.95 4.60
C GLU A 108 -0.57 17.71 3.12
N ILE A 109 0.40 17.29 2.31
CA ILE A 109 0.18 16.97 0.89
C ILE A 109 -0.65 15.69 0.75
N ASP A 110 -0.38 14.67 1.56
CA ASP A 110 -1.13 13.41 1.57
C ASP A 110 -2.58 13.64 2.01
N ASP A 111 -2.83 14.56 2.94
CA ASP A 111 -4.18 14.98 3.34
C ASP A 111 -4.93 15.62 2.18
N GLU A 112 -4.31 16.61 1.53
CA GLU A 112 -4.90 17.30 0.38
C GLU A 112 -5.20 16.32 -0.77
N LEU A 113 -4.28 15.37 -1.01
CA LEU A 113 -4.49 14.31 -2.00
C LEU A 113 -5.67 13.42 -1.60
N THR A 114 -5.76 13.02 -0.34
CA THR A 114 -6.83 12.15 0.16
C THR A 114 -8.19 12.85 0.08
N GLU A 115 -8.27 14.14 0.41
CA GLU A 115 -9.48 14.94 0.27
C GLU A 115 -9.92 15.08 -1.19
N ASN A 116 -8.97 15.35 -2.09
CA ASN A 116 -9.26 15.41 -3.52
C ASN A 116 -9.74 14.06 -4.08
N LEU A 117 -9.13 12.94 -3.68
CA LEU A 117 -9.56 11.60 -4.07
C LEU A 117 -10.96 11.30 -3.53
N LYS A 118 -11.25 11.66 -2.27
CA LYS A 118 -12.57 11.53 -1.68
C LYS A 118 -13.62 12.27 -2.52
N LEU A 119 -13.38 13.53 -2.89
CA LEU A 119 -14.29 14.31 -3.73
C LEU A 119 -14.52 13.66 -5.10
N ILE A 120 -13.48 13.11 -5.72
CA ILE A 120 -13.59 12.39 -6.99
C ILE A 120 -14.45 11.13 -6.83
N PHE A 121 -14.24 10.35 -5.77
CA PHE A 121 -14.94 9.09 -5.56
C PHE A 121 -16.39 9.27 -5.12
N GLU A 122 -16.70 10.29 -4.33
CA GLU A 122 -18.07 10.63 -3.93
C GLU A 122 -18.92 11.09 -5.10
N ASN A 123 -18.35 11.91 -6.00
CA ASN A 123 -19.04 12.41 -7.19
C ASN A 123 -19.06 11.38 -8.34
N GLY A 124 -18.21 10.35 -8.28
CA GLY A 124 -18.12 9.30 -9.28
C GLY A 124 -19.35 8.39 -9.31
N THR A 125 -19.73 7.91 -10.49
CA THR A 125 -20.71 6.84 -10.68
C THR A 125 -20.05 5.63 -11.33
N TYR A 126 -20.56 4.44 -11.03
CA TYR A 126 -20.03 3.19 -11.55
C TYR A 126 -21.12 2.36 -12.21
N LYS A 127 -20.73 1.54 -13.18
CA LYS A 127 -21.63 0.58 -13.84
C LYS A 127 -21.77 -0.70 -13.01
N ASN A 128 -22.95 -1.31 -13.02
CA ASN A 128 -23.14 -2.61 -12.34
C ASN A 128 -22.63 -3.80 -13.17
N GLU A 129 -22.58 -3.65 -14.50
CA GLU A 129 -22.19 -4.71 -15.43
C GLU A 129 -21.06 -4.21 -16.35
N ASN A 130 -20.25 -5.14 -16.86
CA ASN A 130 -19.10 -4.86 -17.74
C ASN A 130 -18.15 -3.78 -17.17
N GLN A 131 -17.88 -3.88 -15.87
CA GLN A 131 -17.07 -2.93 -15.11
C GLN A 131 -15.63 -2.85 -15.60
N ASN A 132 -15.14 -1.62 -15.78
CA ASN A 132 -13.70 -1.35 -15.92
C ASN A 132 -13.04 -1.16 -14.54
N ALA A 133 -11.74 -0.83 -14.52
CA ALA A 133 -11.00 -0.61 -13.28
C ALA A 133 -11.58 0.56 -12.44
N THR A 134 -11.99 1.65 -13.08
CA THR A 134 -12.59 2.81 -12.42
C THR A 134 -13.93 2.45 -11.76
N ASP A 135 -14.78 1.70 -12.46
CA ASP A 135 -16.06 1.23 -11.91
C ASP A 135 -15.84 0.41 -10.63
N LYS A 136 -14.85 -0.50 -10.64
CA LYS A 136 -14.52 -1.32 -9.48
C LYS A 136 -14.02 -0.49 -8.29
N VAL A 137 -13.12 0.47 -8.52
CA VAL A 137 -12.61 1.36 -7.46
C VAL A 137 -13.75 2.16 -6.83
N LEU A 138 -14.64 2.74 -7.65
CA LEU A 138 -15.79 3.51 -7.17
C LEU A 138 -16.81 2.64 -6.41
N ALA A 139 -17.08 1.43 -6.90
CA ALA A 139 -17.94 0.47 -6.20
C ALA A 139 -17.35 0.06 -4.85
N SER A 140 -16.04 -0.24 -4.80
CA SER A 140 -15.33 -0.56 -3.56
C SER A 140 -15.37 0.60 -2.56
N TYR A 141 -15.11 1.84 -3.01
CA TYR A 141 -15.19 3.03 -2.15
C TYR A 141 -16.59 3.18 -1.53
N LYS A 142 -17.64 3.12 -2.36
CA LYS A 142 -19.03 3.26 -1.91
C LYS A 142 -19.46 2.16 -0.95
N ASN A 143 -18.99 0.93 -1.15
CA ASN A 143 -19.22 -0.16 -0.19
C ASN A 143 -18.47 0.06 1.13
N CYS A 144 -17.25 0.60 1.09
CA CYS A 144 -16.44 0.85 2.28
C CYS A 144 -17.03 1.94 3.20
N ILE A 145 -17.56 3.03 2.62
CA ILE A 145 -18.12 4.15 3.39
C ILE A 145 -19.57 3.90 3.84
N ASN A 146 -20.20 2.83 3.36
CA ASN A 146 -21.60 2.55 3.63
C ASN A 146 -21.81 1.98 5.04
N THR A 147 -22.19 2.84 5.98
CA THR A 147 -22.49 2.46 7.36
C THR A 147 -23.93 1.99 7.60
N SER A 148 -24.76 1.89 6.56
CA SER A 148 -26.18 1.50 6.69
C SER A 148 -26.40 -0.01 6.93
N ILE A 149 -25.39 -0.84 6.71
CA ILE A 149 -25.50 -2.30 6.88
C ILE A 149 -25.57 -2.62 8.38
N PRO A 150 -26.58 -3.38 8.86
CA PRO A 150 -26.67 -3.74 10.27
C PRO A 150 -25.44 -4.50 10.77
N GLU A 151 -24.95 -4.17 11.97
CA GLU A 151 -23.76 -4.79 12.59
C GLU A 151 -23.84 -6.33 12.60
N LYS A 152 -25.02 -6.88 12.91
CA LYS A 152 -25.26 -8.33 12.86
C LYS A 152 -24.96 -8.93 11.49
N THR A 153 -25.40 -8.28 10.41
CA THR A 153 -25.14 -8.72 9.04
C THR A 153 -23.65 -8.62 8.70
N GLN A 154 -22.99 -7.54 9.12
CA GLN A 154 -21.54 -7.37 8.94
C GLN A 154 -20.76 -8.50 9.64
N PHE A 155 -21.13 -8.82 10.88
CA PHE A 155 -20.51 -9.90 11.64
C PHE A 155 -20.66 -11.27 10.96
N TYR A 156 -21.86 -11.63 10.47
CA TYR A 156 -22.04 -12.91 9.79
C TYR A 156 -21.30 -12.98 8.45
N ALA A 157 -21.25 -11.89 7.68
CA ALA A 157 -20.43 -11.82 6.48
C ALA A 157 -18.95 -12.05 6.79
N PHE A 158 -18.43 -11.42 7.85
CA PHE A 158 -17.07 -11.65 8.33
C PHE A 158 -16.86 -13.09 8.84
N TYR A 159 -17.84 -13.66 9.55
CA TYR A 159 -17.78 -15.03 10.04
C TYR A 159 -17.73 -16.06 8.90
N ASP A 160 -18.48 -15.84 7.81
CA ASP A 160 -18.43 -16.69 6.62
C ASP A 160 -17.07 -16.61 5.91
N VAL A 161 -16.43 -15.44 5.94
CA VAL A 161 -15.05 -15.24 5.47
C VAL A 161 -14.07 -16.02 6.35
N LEU A 162 -14.20 -15.93 7.68
CA LEU A 162 -13.37 -16.68 8.63
C LEU A 162 -13.49 -18.19 8.45
N LYS A 163 -14.70 -18.73 8.25
CA LYS A 163 -14.91 -20.16 8.01
C LYS A 163 -14.10 -20.69 6.83
N ARG A 164 -14.03 -19.92 5.73
CA ARG A 164 -13.28 -20.33 4.53
C ARG A 164 -11.82 -20.60 4.84
N ILE A 165 -11.23 -19.87 5.79
CA ILE A 165 -9.82 -20.00 6.18
C ILE A 165 -9.60 -20.84 7.43
N GLY A 166 -10.59 -21.60 7.89
CA GLY A 166 -10.45 -22.40 9.10
C GLY A 166 -10.49 -21.57 10.39
N GLY A 167 -11.05 -20.35 10.33
CA GLY A 167 -11.31 -19.54 11.52
C GLY A 167 -12.17 -20.27 12.53
N GLU A 168 -13.08 -21.17 12.12
CA GLU A 168 -13.85 -22.03 13.03
C GLU A 168 -13.02 -22.93 13.98
N TYR A 169 -11.71 -23.11 13.69
CA TYR A 169 -10.76 -23.83 14.53
C TYR A 169 -9.94 -22.92 15.45
N TRP A 170 -10.15 -21.60 15.43
CA TRP A 170 -9.42 -20.70 16.32
C TRP A 170 -9.78 -21.03 17.78
N PRO A 171 -8.79 -21.18 18.67
CA PRO A 171 -9.00 -21.57 20.07
C PRO A 171 -9.94 -20.68 20.92
N VAL A 172 -10.33 -19.51 20.41
CA VAL A 172 -11.25 -18.58 21.10
C VAL A 172 -12.71 -18.99 20.87
N TRP A 173 -13.03 -19.69 19.78
CA TRP A 173 -14.37 -20.21 19.53
C TRP A 173 -14.58 -21.55 20.23
N PRO A 174 -15.84 -21.86 20.61
CA PRO A 174 -16.18 -23.20 21.07
C PRO A 174 -15.73 -24.24 20.04
N PRO A 175 -15.14 -25.36 20.48
CA PRO A 175 -14.68 -26.38 19.55
C PRO A 175 -15.86 -26.89 18.69
N PRO A 176 -15.65 -27.12 17.39
CA PRO A 176 -16.65 -27.72 16.53
C PRO A 176 -17.22 -29.01 17.16
N ARG A 177 -18.54 -29.21 17.05
CA ARG A 177 -19.22 -30.38 17.64
C ARG A 177 -18.86 -31.68 16.92
N THR A 178 -18.40 -31.59 15.68
CA THR A 178 -17.96 -32.72 14.88
C THR A 178 -16.51 -33.04 15.20
N ARG A 179 -16.20 -34.33 15.32
CA ARG A 179 -14.83 -34.85 15.50
C ARG A 179 -14.12 -34.78 14.14
N GLU A 180 -13.99 -33.58 13.59
CA GLU A 180 -13.25 -33.33 12.36
C GLU A 180 -11.76 -33.29 12.68
N VAL A 181 -10.96 -33.92 11.80
CA VAL A 181 -9.51 -33.87 11.88
C VAL A 181 -9.12 -32.40 11.73
N LEU A 182 -8.54 -31.81 12.77
CA LEU A 182 -8.03 -30.44 12.69
C LEU A 182 -7.02 -30.36 11.54
N PRO A 183 -7.10 -29.36 10.67
CA PRO A 183 -6.08 -29.15 9.66
C PRO A 183 -4.74 -28.96 10.37
N THR A 184 -3.69 -29.53 9.78
CA THR A 184 -2.33 -29.28 10.26
C THR A 184 -2.00 -27.80 10.11
N TRP A 185 -1.03 -27.32 10.90
CA TRP A 185 -0.62 -25.91 10.85
C TRP A 185 -0.27 -25.48 9.42
N ASP A 186 0.40 -26.33 8.64
CA ASP A 186 0.82 -26.02 7.28
C ASP A 186 -0.36 -25.88 6.32
N GLN A 187 -1.39 -26.71 6.47
CA GLN A 187 -2.61 -26.62 5.68
C GLN A 187 -3.39 -25.34 5.99
N LEU A 188 -3.50 -25.01 7.29
CA LEU A 188 -4.18 -23.79 7.74
C LEU A 188 -3.42 -22.54 7.26
N TYR A 189 -2.11 -22.53 7.45
CA TYR A 189 -1.24 -21.45 7.02
C TYR A 189 -1.29 -21.22 5.52
N THR A 190 -1.13 -22.28 4.73
CA THR A 190 -1.17 -22.21 3.27
C THR A 190 -2.52 -21.70 2.78
N ARG A 191 -3.61 -22.14 3.41
CA ARG A 191 -4.96 -21.67 3.07
C ARG A 191 -5.15 -20.18 3.39
N ILE A 192 -4.77 -19.73 4.59
CA ILE A 192 -4.86 -18.31 4.99
C ILE A 192 -4.06 -17.43 4.03
N HIS A 193 -2.82 -17.83 3.73
CA HIS A 193 -1.95 -17.06 2.85
C HIS A 193 -2.46 -17.04 1.40
N ALA A 194 -2.89 -18.17 0.85
CA ALA A 194 -3.36 -18.25 -0.54
C ALA A 194 -4.67 -17.49 -0.77
N GLU A 195 -5.59 -17.52 0.18
CA GLU A 195 -6.92 -16.90 0.04
C GLU A 195 -6.93 -15.41 0.42
N PHE A 196 -6.14 -15.00 1.42
CA PHE A 196 -6.19 -13.63 1.98
C PHE A 196 -4.91 -12.83 1.81
N ALA A 197 -3.84 -13.43 1.27
CA ALA A 197 -2.51 -12.83 1.24
C ALA A 197 -2.04 -12.35 2.62
N VAL A 198 -2.52 -12.99 3.70
CA VAL A 198 -2.13 -12.69 5.07
C VAL A 198 -0.89 -13.51 5.40
N ASN A 199 0.15 -12.81 5.84
CA ASN A 199 1.33 -13.42 6.44
C ASN A 199 1.10 -13.51 7.97
N LEU A 200 1.41 -14.67 8.56
CA LEU A 200 1.33 -14.85 10.02
C LEU A 200 2.72 -14.96 10.65
N LEU A 201 3.53 -15.91 10.15
CA LEU A 201 4.89 -16.18 10.66
C LEU A 201 5.95 -15.81 9.62
N LEU A 202 5.71 -16.21 8.37
CA LEU A 202 6.62 -15.98 7.26
C LEU A 202 5.98 -15.01 6.28
N VAL A 203 6.74 -13.99 5.86
CA VAL A 203 6.41 -13.23 4.66
C VAL A 203 6.89 -14.07 3.49
N ILE A 204 5.95 -14.69 2.78
CA ILE A 204 6.25 -15.48 1.58
C ILE A 204 5.82 -14.65 0.37
N GLY A 205 6.74 -14.46 -0.57
CA GLY A 205 6.53 -13.61 -1.74
C GLY A 205 7.23 -14.15 -2.98
N VAL A 206 6.93 -13.51 -4.11
CA VAL A 206 7.64 -13.74 -5.37
C VAL A 206 8.36 -12.45 -5.73
N ASP A 207 9.67 -12.48 -5.59
CA ASP A 207 10.55 -11.35 -5.87
C ASP A 207 11.36 -11.58 -7.14
N LYS A 208 11.97 -10.52 -7.66
CA LYS A 208 12.97 -10.63 -8.73
C LYS A 208 14.26 -11.20 -8.17
N ASP A 209 14.92 -12.09 -8.91
CA ASP A 209 16.23 -12.59 -8.48
C ASP A 209 17.24 -11.42 -8.46
N PRO A 210 17.88 -11.12 -7.31
CA PRO A 210 18.92 -10.09 -7.23
C PRO A 210 20.10 -10.35 -8.16
N LYS A 211 20.34 -11.60 -8.55
CA LYS A 211 21.40 -12.01 -9.48
C LYS A 211 20.95 -11.97 -10.95
N ASN A 212 19.65 -12.12 -11.22
CA ASN A 212 19.08 -12.02 -12.56
C ASN A 212 17.66 -11.44 -12.54
N VAL A 213 17.52 -10.14 -12.80
CA VAL A 213 16.22 -9.45 -12.70
C VAL A 213 15.15 -9.90 -13.72
N SER A 214 15.53 -10.72 -14.71
CA SER A 214 14.59 -11.37 -15.63
C SER A 214 13.91 -12.60 -15.01
N ASP A 215 14.52 -13.20 -13.99
CA ASP A 215 14.00 -14.38 -13.29
C ASP A 215 13.27 -13.98 -12.00
N LYS A 216 12.43 -14.89 -11.51
CA LYS A 216 11.70 -14.73 -10.24
C LYS A 216 12.10 -15.82 -9.26
N ILE A 217 12.19 -15.46 -7.99
CA ILE A 217 12.47 -16.37 -6.88
C ILE A 217 11.36 -16.28 -5.85
N ILE A 218 11.14 -17.39 -5.14
CA ILE A 218 10.32 -17.36 -3.92
C ILE A 218 11.22 -16.85 -2.80
N SER A 219 10.80 -15.76 -2.17
CA SER A 219 11.43 -15.25 -0.96
C SER A 219 10.59 -15.66 0.25
N SER A 220 11.29 -15.94 1.35
CA SER A 220 10.68 -16.16 2.64
C SER A 220 11.47 -15.39 3.69
N ASP A 221 10.82 -14.49 4.40
CA ASP A 221 11.39 -13.78 5.54
C ASP A 221 10.53 -14.00 6.79
N LEU A 222 11.10 -13.82 7.98
CA LEU A 222 10.30 -13.75 9.20
C LEU A 222 9.50 -12.45 9.18
N GLN A 223 8.21 -12.51 9.53
CA GLN A 223 7.40 -11.30 9.64
C GLN A 223 7.95 -10.43 10.78
N PRO A 224 8.49 -9.22 10.50
CA PRO A 224 9.20 -8.44 11.53
C PRO A 224 8.30 -7.94 12.67
N ASN A 225 6.98 -8.02 12.49
CA ASN A 225 6.01 -7.43 13.38
C ASN A 225 4.95 -8.45 13.77
N GLN A 226 5.21 -9.22 14.84
CA GLN A 226 4.15 -9.59 15.77
C GLN A 226 4.70 -9.56 17.19
N ASN A 227 3.89 -8.95 18.06
CA ASN A 227 3.89 -9.10 19.50
C ASN A 227 3.78 -10.59 19.89
N CYS A 228 4.83 -11.38 19.63
CA CYS A 228 5.04 -12.61 20.36
C CYS A 228 5.22 -12.20 21.82
N ILE A 229 4.12 -12.23 22.56
CA ILE A 229 4.15 -12.29 24.02
C ILE A 229 4.81 -13.63 24.33
N CYS A 230 6.14 -13.67 24.27
CA CYS A 230 6.90 -14.61 25.06
C CYS A 230 6.54 -14.25 26.50
N SER A 231 5.65 -15.01 27.11
CA SER A 231 5.38 -14.91 28.54
C SER A 231 6.73 -15.03 29.25
N GLU A 232 7.21 -13.91 29.82
CA GLU A 232 8.47 -13.81 30.56
C GLU A 232 8.48 -14.66 31.85
N ASN A 233 7.46 -15.49 32.08
CA ASN A 233 7.36 -16.36 33.24
C ASN A 233 8.04 -17.74 33.08
N GLY A 234 8.71 -18.01 31.95
CA GLY A 234 9.45 -19.26 31.72
C GLY A 234 10.98 -19.17 31.78
N ALA A 235 11.58 -17.98 31.68
CA ALA A 235 13.02 -17.81 31.45
C ALA A 235 13.86 -17.49 32.71
N ARG A 236 13.30 -17.63 33.92
CA ARG A 236 14.04 -17.57 35.19
C ARG A 236 14.24 -18.96 35.79
N LYS A 237 14.82 -19.89 35.04
CA LYS A 237 15.36 -21.15 35.59
C LYS A 237 16.32 -21.88 34.63
N ALA A 238 17.26 -21.16 34.05
CA ALA A 238 18.41 -21.76 33.39
C ALA A 238 19.66 -20.89 33.57
N GLN A 239 20.01 -20.63 34.82
CA GLN A 239 21.36 -20.24 35.20
C GLN A 239 21.77 -21.17 36.33
N SER A 240 22.96 -21.75 36.20
CA SER A 240 23.56 -22.79 37.04
C SER A 240 23.05 -24.21 36.76
N LEU A 241 23.80 -24.95 35.94
CA LEU A 241 24.33 -26.27 36.30
C LEU A 241 25.52 -26.60 35.36
N ARG A 242 26.73 -26.39 35.91
CA ARG A 242 28.08 -26.77 35.46
C ARG A 242 28.68 -26.09 34.23
#